data_AF-A0A7X9PAY1-F1
#
_entry.id   AF-A0A7X9PAY1-F1
#
_cell.length_a   1.000
_cell.length_b   1.000
_cell.length_c   1.000
_cell.angle_alpha   90.00
_cell.angle_beta   90.00
_cell.angle_gamma   90.00
#
_symmetry.space_group_name_H-M   'P 1'
#
loop_
_entity.id
_entity.type
_entity.pdbx_description
1 polymer ?
#
loop_
_entity_poly.entity_id
_entity_poly.type
_entity_poly.pdbx_seq_one_letter_code
_entity_poly.pdbx_strand_id
1 'polypeptide(L)'
;MACLLLAANPKVSEAQAKVKAGKPGERFLVDRNGDGKNDEVWYIDNAMKGGIFNPSVVASVQPLLVRAIDEDGDLDSYKGPDLDSDLYVADYRADGTIDAVLDYADMDADNDVDEMAFYFYMKHHPFFGDGVLRVWWGRDDGDDNLLWYDVNYNYDQGMCQYRCHFSGDESFVAFGMLLDSTQWLSAFENPFLFYDPDHDNCSEVVLRIEGQANQVRAIRY
;
A
#
# COMPACT_ATOMS: atom_id res chain seq x y z
N MET A 1 2.97 18.31 5.45
CA MET A 1 1.69 17.94 4.80
C MET A 1 0.70 17.50 5.88
N ALA A 2 -0.60 17.64 5.62
CA ALA A 2 -1.67 17.45 6.60
C ALA A 2 -1.54 16.14 7.38
N CYS A 3 -1.80 16.19 8.69
CA CYS A 3 -2.47 15.07 9.34
C CYS A 3 -3.64 14.73 8.42
N LEU A 4 -3.60 13.59 7.71
CA LEU A 4 -4.53 13.22 6.64
C LEU A 4 -5.92 12.93 7.22
N LEU A 5 -6.54 14.00 7.74
CA LEU A 5 -7.95 14.09 8.01
C LEU A 5 -8.61 14.28 6.64
N LEU A 6 -9.05 13.17 6.05
CA LEU A 6 -10.13 13.17 5.07
C LEU A 6 -11.39 13.88 5.59
N ALA A 7 -11.48 14.11 6.91
CA ALA A 7 -12.61 14.71 7.60
C ALA A 7 -12.94 16.18 7.24
N ALA A 8 -12.12 16.88 6.45
CA ALA A 8 -12.40 18.28 6.08
C ALA A 8 -13.05 18.47 4.70
N ASN A 9 -13.24 17.41 3.89
CA ASN A 9 -13.89 17.51 2.58
C ASN A 9 -15.35 17.01 2.65
N PRO A 10 -16.36 17.88 2.52
CA PRO A 10 -17.77 17.50 2.62
C PRO A 10 -18.17 16.37 1.66
N LYS A 11 -17.63 16.36 0.44
CA LYS A 11 -17.91 15.30 -0.55
C LYS A 11 -17.38 13.94 -0.10
N VAL A 12 -16.25 13.92 0.62
CA VAL A 12 -15.71 12.69 1.21
C VAL A 12 -16.64 12.21 2.32
N SER A 13 -17.06 13.10 3.23
CA SER A 13 -17.97 12.74 4.31
C SER A 13 -19.31 12.19 3.82
N GLU A 14 -19.86 12.74 2.73
CA GLU A 14 -21.09 12.22 2.10
C GLU A 14 -20.90 10.82 1.50
N ALA A 15 -19.79 10.59 0.77
CA ALA A 15 -19.46 9.27 0.23
C ALA A 15 -19.31 8.22 1.34
N GLN A 16 -18.58 8.56 2.41
CA GLN A 16 -18.42 7.70 3.58
C GLN A 16 -19.76 7.34 4.22
N ALA A 17 -20.66 8.32 4.41
CA ALA A 17 -21.98 8.07 4.99
C ALA A 17 -22.83 7.15 4.11
N LYS A 18 -22.79 7.34 2.79
CA LYS A 18 -23.50 6.50 1.81
C LYS A 18 -23.01 5.05 1.86
N VAL A 19 -21.68 4.85 1.87
CA VAL A 19 -21.06 3.52 1.86
C VAL A 19 -21.36 2.78 3.17
N LYS A 20 -21.28 3.46 4.32
CA LYS A 20 -21.63 2.88 5.63
C LYS A 20 -23.09 2.45 5.74
N ALA A 21 -23.98 3.07 4.97
CA ALA A 21 -25.40 2.69 4.91
C ALA A 21 -25.67 1.54 3.91
N GLY A 22 -24.73 1.25 3.02
CA GLY A 22 -24.80 0.16 2.05
C GLY A 22 -24.51 -1.21 2.65
N LYS A 23 -24.50 -2.23 1.79
CA LYS A 23 -24.08 -3.59 2.19
C LYS A 23 -22.56 -3.73 2.08
N PRO A 24 -21.91 -4.53 2.95
CA PRO A 24 -20.52 -4.92 2.72
C PRO A 24 -20.30 -5.49 1.32
N GLY A 25 -19.23 -5.05 0.66
CA GLY A 25 -18.90 -5.36 -0.74
C GLY A 25 -19.70 -4.58 -1.80
N GLU A 26 -20.72 -3.79 -1.43
CA GLU A 26 -21.40 -2.90 -2.37
C GLU A 26 -20.45 -1.77 -2.80
N ARG A 27 -20.23 -1.66 -4.12
CA ARG A 27 -19.34 -0.68 -4.72
C ARG A 27 -20.10 0.60 -5.04
N PHE A 28 -19.57 1.73 -4.58
CA PHE A 28 -20.07 3.07 -4.84
C PHE A 28 -19.05 3.82 -5.69
N LEU A 29 -19.29 3.83 -7.00
CA LEU A 29 -18.48 4.56 -7.98
C LEU A 29 -18.73 6.06 -7.92
N VAL A 30 -17.69 6.86 -8.11
CA VAL A 30 -17.71 8.32 -8.02
C VAL A 30 -16.96 8.94 -9.18
N ASP A 31 -17.67 9.66 -10.04
CA ASP A 31 -17.13 10.66 -10.96
C ASP A 31 -16.98 12.00 -10.20
N ARG A 32 -15.74 12.37 -9.88
CA ARG A 32 -15.37 13.59 -9.16
C ARG A 32 -15.39 14.81 -10.05
N ASN A 33 -15.02 14.64 -11.32
CA ASN A 33 -14.67 15.73 -12.21
C ASN A 33 -15.78 16.06 -13.24
N GLY A 34 -16.74 15.15 -13.41
CA GLY A 34 -17.91 15.26 -14.27
C GLY A 34 -17.67 14.90 -15.74
N ASP A 35 -16.59 14.20 -16.07
CA ASP A 35 -16.25 13.80 -17.45
C ASP A 35 -16.97 12.53 -17.91
N GLY A 36 -17.72 11.87 -17.02
CA GLY A 36 -18.47 10.67 -17.30
C GLY A 36 -17.69 9.37 -17.08
N LYS A 37 -16.45 9.45 -16.58
CA LYS A 37 -15.68 8.32 -16.05
C LYS A 37 -15.68 8.37 -14.52
N ASN A 38 -15.63 7.20 -13.88
CA ASN A 38 -15.49 7.15 -12.43
C ASN A 38 -14.02 7.26 -12.05
N ASP A 39 -13.65 8.18 -11.14
CA ASP A 39 -12.27 8.33 -10.65
C ASP A 39 -12.01 7.53 -9.36
N GLU A 40 -13.07 7.07 -8.69
CA GLU A 40 -12.96 6.38 -7.41
C GLU A 40 -14.06 5.36 -7.20
N VAL A 41 -13.75 4.36 -6.37
CA VAL A 41 -14.74 3.41 -5.85
C VAL A 41 -14.61 3.29 -4.34
N TRP A 42 -15.76 3.33 -3.67
CA TRP A 42 -15.85 3.20 -2.23
C TRP A 42 -16.64 1.97 -1.85
N TYR A 43 -16.18 1.22 -0.84
CA TYR A 43 -16.87 0.03 -0.35
C TYR A 43 -16.45 -0.33 1.08
N ILE A 44 -17.26 -1.12 1.77
CA ILE A 44 -16.82 -1.83 2.97
C ILE A 44 -16.22 -3.16 2.52
N ASP A 45 -14.90 -3.29 2.62
CA ASP A 45 -14.22 -4.55 2.35
C ASP A 45 -14.49 -5.53 3.49
N ASN A 46 -14.95 -6.73 3.13
CA ASN A 46 -15.20 -7.84 4.05
C ASN A 46 -14.58 -9.14 3.53
N ALA A 47 -13.75 -9.06 2.49
CA ALA A 47 -13.07 -10.20 1.93
C ALA A 47 -12.04 -10.75 2.92
N MET A 48 -11.99 -12.06 3.06
CA MET A 48 -10.84 -12.71 3.68
C MET A 48 -9.72 -12.79 2.63
N LYS A 49 -8.92 -11.73 2.50
CA LYS A 49 -7.72 -11.79 1.66
C LYS A 49 -6.80 -12.92 2.17
N GLY A 50 -6.34 -13.78 1.25
CA GLY A 50 -5.25 -14.74 1.50
C GLY A 50 -5.62 -16.11 2.02
N GLY A 51 -6.90 -16.48 2.08
CA GLY A 51 -7.27 -17.76 2.70
C GLY A 51 -6.85 -17.85 4.17
N ILE A 52 -6.68 -16.69 4.82
CA ILE A 52 -6.36 -16.60 6.24
C ILE A 52 -7.59 -17.05 7.03
N PHE A 53 -7.50 -18.25 7.60
CA PHE A 53 -8.47 -18.79 8.56
C PHE A 53 -8.29 -18.18 9.95
N ASN A 54 -7.99 -16.87 10.05
CA ASN A 54 -8.05 -16.14 11.31
C ASN A 54 -9.12 -15.05 11.24
N PRO A 55 -10.40 -15.41 11.49
CA PRO A 55 -11.51 -14.45 11.51
C PRO A 55 -11.29 -13.29 12.48
N SER A 56 -10.46 -13.45 13.52
CA SER A 56 -10.19 -12.39 14.49
C SER A 56 -9.36 -11.24 13.91
N VAL A 57 -8.49 -11.50 12.93
CA VAL A 57 -7.70 -10.46 12.25
C VAL A 57 -8.58 -9.64 11.32
N VAL A 58 -9.52 -10.29 10.63
CA VAL A 58 -10.51 -9.56 9.81
C VAL A 58 -11.46 -8.79 10.73
N ALA A 59 -12.00 -9.42 11.77
CA ALA A 59 -12.96 -8.77 12.66
C ALA A 59 -12.41 -7.55 13.42
N SER A 60 -11.10 -7.48 13.68
CA SER A 60 -10.50 -6.37 14.44
C SER A 60 -10.46 -5.04 13.69
N VAL A 61 -10.57 -5.07 12.35
CA VAL A 61 -10.56 -3.87 11.50
C VAL A 61 -11.92 -3.51 10.94
N GLN A 62 -12.97 -4.31 11.20
CA GLN A 62 -14.29 -4.10 10.61
C GLN A 62 -15.13 -3.05 11.36
N PRO A 63 -16.01 -2.30 10.66
CA PRO A 63 -16.14 -2.24 9.19
C PRO A 63 -14.88 -1.63 8.55
N LEU A 64 -14.30 -2.31 7.55
CA LEU A 64 -13.11 -1.82 6.85
C LEU A 64 -13.56 -0.98 5.66
N LEU A 65 -13.56 0.34 5.81
CA LEU A 65 -13.94 1.24 4.72
C LEU A 65 -12.73 1.46 3.81
N VAL A 66 -12.95 1.24 2.53
CA VAL A 66 -11.93 1.40 1.49
C VAL A 66 -12.40 2.42 0.47
N ARG A 67 -11.47 3.30 0.09
CA ARG A 67 -11.55 4.16 -1.09
C ARG A 67 -10.39 3.75 -1.99
N ALA A 68 -10.68 3.19 -3.16
CA ALA A 68 -9.69 3.06 -4.23
C ALA A 68 -9.83 4.26 -5.18
N ILE A 69 -8.69 4.80 -5.61
CA ILE A 69 -8.55 5.95 -6.48
C ILE A 69 -7.85 5.46 -7.74
N ASP A 70 -8.53 5.65 -8.86
CA ASP A 70 -8.09 5.30 -10.22
C ASP A 70 -7.09 6.33 -10.72
N GLU A 71 -5.86 5.90 -11.03
CA GLU A 71 -4.79 6.80 -11.48
C GLU A 71 -4.50 6.71 -12.99
N ASP A 72 -4.98 5.67 -13.68
CA ASP A 72 -4.76 5.45 -15.12
C ASP A 72 -6.04 5.57 -15.98
N GLY A 73 -7.21 5.60 -15.33
CA GLY A 73 -8.51 5.87 -15.94
C GLY A 73 -9.24 4.64 -16.48
N ASP A 74 -8.95 3.47 -15.92
CA ASP A 74 -9.41 2.17 -16.38
C ASP A 74 -10.53 1.55 -15.50
N LEU A 75 -10.87 2.16 -14.36
CA LEU A 75 -11.78 1.62 -13.33
C LEU A 75 -13.11 1.09 -13.90
N ASP A 76 -13.65 1.76 -14.91
CA ASP A 76 -14.89 1.38 -15.58
C ASP A 76 -14.75 0.16 -16.49
N SER A 77 -13.62 0.01 -17.18
CA SER A 77 -13.28 -1.15 -18.02
C SER A 77 -13.12 -2.40 -17.16
N TYR A 78 -12.37 -2.29 -16.06
CA TYR A 78 -12.12 -3.39 -15.13
C TYR A 78 -13.29 -3.67 -14.17
N LYS A 79 -14.29 -2.76 -14.15
CA LYS A 79 -15.51 -2.82 -13.32
C LYS A 79 -15.21 -2.74 -11.83
N GLY A 80 -14.20 -1.98 -11.46
CA GLY A 80 -13.69 -1.81 -10.11
C GLY A 80 -12.18 -1.69 -10.12
N PRO A 81 -11.60 -1.55 -8.93
CA PRO A 81 -10.18 -1.27 -8.81
C PRO A 81 -9.36 -2.55 -9.00
N ASP A 82 -8.13 -2.41 -9.45
CA ASP A 82 -7.16 -3.47 -9.73
C ASP A 82 -5.81 -3.17 -9.07
N LEU A 83 -4.75 -3.82 -9.53
CA LEU A 83 -3.46 -3.87 -8.83
C LEU A 83 -2.34 -3.26 -9.68
N ASP A 84 -2.70 -2.38 -10.61
CA ASP A 84 -1.81 -1.62 -11.47
C ASP A 84 -2.35 -0.19 -11.55
N SER A 85 -1.55 0.81 -11.14
CA SER A 85 -1.96 2.23 -11.13
C SER A 85 -3.21 2.58 -10.31
N ASP A 86 -3.39 1.93 -9.16
CA ASP A 86 -4.56 2.11 -8.30
C ASP A 86 -4.16 2.33 -6.83
N LEU A 87 -4.67 3.41 -6.22
CA LEU A 87 -4.34 3.79 -4.84
C LEU A 87 -5.47 3.46 -3.86
N TYR A 88 -5.20 2.55 -2.93
CA TYR A 88 -6.13 2.09 -1.90
C TYR A 88 -5.94 2.80 -0.57
N VAL A 89 -6.98 3.46 -0.09
CA VAL A 89 -7.00 4.14 1.20
C VAL A 89 -7.94 3.41 2.17
N ALA A 90 -7.39 2.92 3.29
CA ALA A 90 -8.11 2.11 4.26
C ALA A 90 -8.36 2.84 5.59
N ASP A 91 -9.62 2.85 6.02
CA ASP A 91 -10.12 3.38 7.29
C ASP A 91 -10.70 2.23 8.12
N TYR A 92 -9.94 1.80 9.13
CA TYR A 92 -10.29 0.67 9.98
C TYR A 92 -11.40 1.06 10.94
N ARG A 93 -12.38 0.17 11.10
CA ARG A 93 -13.62 0.41 11.85
C ARG A 93 -14.46 1.57 11.29
N ALA A 94 -14.07 2.09 10.13
CA ALA A 94 -14.67 3.22 9.45
C ALA A 94 -14.88 4.40 10.43
N ASP A 95 -13.85 4.75 11.20
CA ASP A 95 -13.89 5.80 12.22
C ASP A 95 -13.47 7.19 11.69
N GLY A 96 -13.05 7.25 10.42
CA GLY A 96 -12.64 8.46 9.73
C GLY A 96 -11.13 8.73 9.80
N THR A 97 -10.38 7.86 10.47
CA THR A 97 -8.92 7.86 10.48
C THR A 97 -8.40 7.03 9.32
N ILE A 98 -7.33 7.47 8.64
CA ILE A 98 -6.65 6.60 7.69
C ILE A 98 -5.59 5.79 8.43
N ASP A 99 -5.81 4.49 8.50
CA ASP A 99 -4.93 3.54 9.17
C ASP A 99 -3.83 3.05 8.22
N ALA A 100 -4.15 2.88 6.94
CA ALA A 100 -3.23 2.41 5.92
C ALA A 100 -3.56 2.99 4.55
N VAL A 101 -2.52 3.17 3.72
CA VAL A 101 -2.66 3.36 2.28
C VAL A 101 -1.78 2.32 1.59
N LEU A 102 -2.32 1.68 0.56
CA LEU A 102 -1.62 0.72 -0.28
C LEU A 102 -1.68 1.20 -1.72
N ASP A 103 -0.52 1.27 -2.33
CA ASP A 103 -0.30 1.89 -3.64
C ASP A 103 0.28 0.84 -4.58
N TYR A 104 -0.26 0.80 -5.79
CA TYR A 104 0.22 -0.01 -6.91
C TYR A 104 0.48 0.95 -8.06
N ALA A 105 1.68 0.96 -8.61
CA ALA A 105 2.03 1.82 -9.73
C ALA A 105 2.59 1.00 -10.88
N ASP A 106 2.10 1.30 -12.08
CA ASP A 106 2.68 0.91 -13.36
C ASP A 106 3.50 2.09 -13.88
N MET A 107 4.81 1.89 -14.02
CA MET A 107 5.78 2.92 -14.38
C MET A 107 6.13 2.90 -15.86
N ASP A 108 5.78 1.85 -16.61
CA ASP A 108 6.10 1.69 -18.02
C ASP A 108 4.91 1.48 -18.98
N ALA A 109 3.70 1.43 -18.42
CA ALA A 109 2.39 1.39 -19.06
C ALA A 109 2.06 0.07 -19.76
N ASP A 110 2.43 -1.06 -19.17
CA ASP A 110 2.10 -2.41 -19.65
C ASP A 110 0.95 -3.11 -18.89
N ASN A 111 0.31 -2.38 -17.95
CA ASN A 111 -0.83 -2.77 -17.11
C ASN A 111 -0.48 -3.88 -16.10
N ASP A 112 0.66 -3.71 -15.45
CA ASP A 112 1.17 -4.60 -14.42
C ASP A 112 1.88 -3.83 -13.29
N VAL A 113 2.29 -4.50 -12.22
CA VAL A 113 2.82 -3.82 -11.02
C VAL A 113 4.33 -3.66 -11.08
N ASP A 114 4.79 -2.43 -11.34
CA ASP A 114 6.21 -2.06 -11.21
C ASP A 114 6.59 -1.72 -9.76
N GLU A 115 5.74 -0.98 -9.05
CA GLU A 115 6.02 -0.54 -7.68
C GLU A 115 4.82 -0.77 -6.76
N MET A 116 5.11 -1.19 -5.52
CA MET A 116 4.10 -1.37 -4.49
C MET A 116 4.54 -0.75 -3.18
N ALA A 117 3.67 0.06 -2.57
CA ALA A 117 3.99 0.78 -1.35
C ALA A 117 2.89 0.75 -0.30
N PHE A 118 3.26 0.45 0.95
CA PHE A 118 2.40 0.60 2.11
C PHE A 118 2.77 1.83 2.92
N TYR A 119 1.81 2.75 3.10
CA TYR A 119 2.00 3.93 3.92
C TYR A 119 1.21 3.85 5.23
N PHE A 120 1.87 4.21 6.33
CA PHE A 120 1.24 4.28 7.66
C PHE A 120 1.73 5.50 8.44
N TYR A 121 0.80 6.16 9.11
CA TYR A 121 1.17 7.19 10.08
C TYR A 121 1.54 6.55 11.41
N MET A 122 2.70 6.94 11.94
CA MET A 122 3.18 6.51 13.24
C MET A 122 3.37 7.72 14.16
N LYS A 123 2.62 7.76 15.26
CA LYS A 123 2.77 8.80 16.28
C LYS A 123 4.19 8.83 16.85
N HIS A 124 4.79 7.65 17.04
CA HIS A 124 6.18 7.48 17.46
C HIS A 124 6.78 6.28 16.73
N HIS A 125 7.99 6.45 16.21
CA HIS A 125 8.77 5.42 15.55
C HIS A 125 10.19 5.36 16.15
N PRO A 126 10.71 4.18 16.51
CA PRO A 126 11.97 4.05 17.26
C PRO A 126 13.21 4.63 16.55
N PHE A 127 13.19 4.69 15.21
CA PHE A 127 14.33 5.21 14.42
C PHE A 127 14.13 6.63 13.89
N PHE A 128 12.88 7.09 13.77
CA PHE A 128 12.55 8.36 13.10
C PHE A 128 12.00 9.42 14.07
N GLY A 129 11.55 9.03 15.27
CA GLY A 129 10.96 9.94 16.24
C GLY A 129 9.44 10.03 16.12
N ASP A 130 8.87 11.19 16.44
CA ASP A 130 7.42 11.39 16.49
C ASP A 130 6.85 11.91 15.17
N GLY A 131 5.60 11.56 14.87
CA GLY A 131 4.84 12.10 13.75
C GLY A 131 5.44 11.77 12.39
N VAL A 132 5.57 10.47 12.11
CA VAL A 132 6.26 9.96 10.92
C VAL A 132 5.26 9.33 9.97
N LEU A 133 5.30 9.72 8.70
CA LEU A 133 4.72 8.90 7.63
C LEU A 133 5.77 7.86 7.26
N ARG A 134 5.48 6.59 7.54
CA ARG A 134 6.35 5.47 7.18
C ARG A 134 5.86 4.89 5.86
N VAL A 135 6.81 4.47 5.03
CA VAL A 135 6.55 3.64 3.85
C VAL A 135 7.36 2.36 3.91
N TRP A 136 6.73 1.24 3.56
CA TRP A 136 7.40 0.07 3.01
C TRP A 136 7.21 0.11 1.51
N TRP A 137 8.29 0.24 0.77
CA TRP A 137 8.27 0.32 -0.69
C TRP A 137 9.00 -0.89 -1.24
N GLY A 138 8.44 -1.50 -2.27
CA GLY A 138 9.13 -2.46 -3.10
C GLY A 138 8.92 -2.15 -4.58
N ARG A 139 9.85 -2.66 -5.38
CA ARG A 139 9.84 -2.53 -6.82
C ARG A 139 10.10 -3.89 -7.43
N ASP A 140 9.31 -4.17 -8.45
CA ASP A 140 9.43 -5.32 -9.32
C ASP A 140 10.54 -5.02 -10.32
N ASP A 141 11.79 -5.41 -10.03
CA ASP A 141 12.86 -5.23 -11.04
C ASP A 141 12.91 -6.44 -12.00
N GLY A 142 12.21 -7.54 -11.68
CA GLY A 142 12.13 -8.79 -12.43
C GLY A 142 11.00 -8.86 -13.45
N ASP A 143 10.02 -7.95 -13.39
CA ASP A 143 8.84 -7.91 -14.27
C ASP A 143 8.01 -9.20 -14.18
N ASP A 144 7.81 -9.70 -12.94
CA ASP A 144 7.12 -10.98 -12.70
C ASP A 144 5.79 -10.86 -11.93
N ASN A 145 5.43 -9.62 -11.55
CA ASN A 145 4.26 -9.21 -10.78
C ASN A 145 4.19 -9.80 -9.38
N LEU A 146 5.32 -10.28 -8.84
CA LEU A 146 5.39 -10.88 -7.52
C LEU A 146 6.12 -9.92 -6.59
N LEU A 147 5.34 -9.09 -5.88
CA LEU A 147 5.84 -8.23 -4.81
C LEU A 147 5.26 -8.60 -3.44
N TRP A 148 4.57 -7.67 -2.80
CA TRP A 148 4.12 -7.84 -1.43
C TRP A 148 2.76 -8.51 -1.35
N TYR A 149 2.59 -9.22 -0.25
CA TYR A 149 1.31 -9.73 0.18
C TYR A 149 0.73 -8.83 1.28
N ASP A 150 -0.55 -8.44 1.16
CA ASP A 150 -1.25 -7.65 2.17
C ASP A 150 -2.30 -8.45 2.95
N VAL A 151 -2.52 -8.02 4.19
CA VAL A 151 -3.70 -8.38 4.97
C VAL A 151 -4.37 -7.11 5.45
N ASN A 152 -5.59 -6.87 4.98
CA ASN A 152 -6.35 -5.65 5.25
C ASN A 152 -5.58 -4.38 4.87
N TYR A 153 -4.87 -4.38 3.73
CA TYR A 153 -4.08 -3.23 3.25
C TYR A 153 -2.85 -2.93 4.10
N ASN A 154 -2.35 -3.93 4.83
CA ASN A 154 -1.18 -3.79 5.70
C ASN A 154 -0.29 -5.03 5.65
N TYR A 155 0.98 -4.84 6.00
CA TYR A 155 1.94 -5.93 6.16
C TYR A 155 2.01 -6.38 7.61
N ASP A 156 1.49 -7.58 7.87
CA ASP A 156 1.76 -8.32 9.11
C ASP A 156 2.85 -9.36 8.86
N GLN A 157 3.97 -9.27 9.56
CA GLN A 157 5.11 -10.16 9.34
C GLN A 157 4.74 -11.65 9.45
N GLY A 158 3.96 -12.05 10.46
CA GLY A 158 3.64 -13.47 10.67
C GLY A 158 2.72 -14.04 9.59
N MET A 159 1.86 -13.19 9.02
CA MET A 159 0.87 -13.59 8.02
C MET A 159 1.36 -13.43 6.59
N CYS A 160 2.26 -12.46 6.34
CA CYS A 160 2.63 -12.01 5.00
C CYS A 160 4.02 -12.48 4.58
N GLN A 161 4.99 -12.65 5.49
CA GLN A 161 6.41 -12.83 5.11
C GLN A 161 6.69 -14.03 4.19
N TYR A 162 5.87 -15.09 4.23
CA TYR A 162 6.02 -16.28 3.37
C TYR A 162 5.14 -16.23 2.10
N ARG A 163 4.49 -15.09 1.87
CA ARG A 163 3.59 -14.85 0.74
C ARG A 163 4.03 -13.64 -0.07
N CYS A 164 4.81 -12.74 0.51
CA CYS A 164 5.58 -11.76 -0.25
C CYS A 164 6.72 -12.47 -0.99
N HIS A 165 7.10 -11.92 -2.13
CA HIS A 165 8.21 -12.39 -2.92
C HIS A 165 9.51 -11.70 -2.51
N PHE A 166 10.06 -12.09 -1.36
CA PHE A 166 11.41 -11.68 -0.97
C PHE A 166 12.46 -12.59 -1.63
N SER A 167 12.43 -12.64 -2.96
CA SER A 167 13.19 -13.53 -3.86
C SER A 167 13.24 -12.88 -5.26
N GLY A 168 13.56 -13.63 -6.32
CA GLY A 168 13.59 -13.13 -7.70
C GLY A 168 14.60 -12.00 -7.92
N ASP A 169 14.18 -11.00 -8.68
CA ASP A 169 14.92 -9.79 -9.05
C ASP A 169 14.23 -8.58 -8.40
N GLU A 170 14.07 -8.56 -7.07
CA GLU A 170 13.28 -7.52 -6.40
C GLU A 170 14.07 -6.55 -5.50
N SER A 171 13.53 -5.35 -5.33
CA SER A 171 14.06 -4.32 -4.42
C SER A 171 13.05 -3.97 -3.32
N PHE A 172 13.51 -3.90 -2.06
CA PHE A 172 12.65 -3.51 -0.93
C PHE A 172 13.35 -2.56 0.05
N VAL A 173 12.66 -1.53 0.51
CA VAL A 173 13.20 -0.57 1.48
C VAL A 173 12.12 0.06 2.33
N ALA A 174 12.47 0.38 3.59
CA ALA A 174 11.66 1.24 4.44
C ALA A 174 12.20 2.67 4.46
N PHE A 175 11.28 3.64 4.36
CA PHE A 175 11.57 5.04 4.59
C PHE A 175 10.62 5.65 5.61
N GLY A 176 11.06 6.79 6.17
CA GLY A 176 10.23 7.67 6.99
C GLY A 176 10.30 9.09 6.49
N MET A 177 9.16 9.78 6.46
CA MET A 177 9.05 11.21 6.19
C MET A 177 8.45 11.91 7.41
N LEU A 178 9.17 12.92 7.91
CA LEU A 178 8.69 13.79 8.99
C LEU A 178 7.72 14.85 8.44
N LEU A 179 6.83 15.36 9.28
CA LEU A 179 5.75 16.30 8.89
C LEU A 179 6.20 17.54 8.11
N ASP A 180 7.41 18.03 8.40
CA ASP A 180 8.05 19.21 7.82
C ASP A 180 9.20 18.86 6.85
N SER A 181 9.43 17.57 6.59
CA SER A 181 10.42 17.10 5.63
C SER A 181 9.88 17.13 4.21
N THR A 182 10.77 17.36 3.24
CA THR A 182 10.52 17.16 1.80
C THR A 182 11.30 15.97 1.25
N GLN A 183 11.87 15.15 2.14
CA GLN A 183 12.72 14.01 1.79
C GLN A 183 12.33 12.79 2.62
N TRP A 184 12.39 11.64 1.96
CA TRP A 184 12.36 10.33 2.60
C TRP A 184 13.71 10.06 3.26
N LEU A 185 13.68 9.58 4.51
CA LEU A 185 14.86 9.20 5.27
C LEU A 185 14.88 7.68 5.41
N SER A 186 16.04 7.06 5.16
CA SER A 186 16.26 5.67 5.56
C SER A 186 16.93 5.60 6.93
N ALA A 187 16.59 4.61 7.74
CA ALA A 187 17.20 4.43 9.06
C ALA A 187 17.19 2.99 9.57
N PHE A 188 16.28 2.15 9.08
CA PHE A 188 16.15 0.74 9.39
C PHE A 188 15.45 0.06 8.21
N GLU A 189 15.76 -1.22 7.96
CA GLU A 189 15.36 -1.90 6.72
C GLU A 189 15.73 -1.07 5.48
N ASN A 190 16.98 -0.59 5.53
CA ASN A 190 17.72 -0.10 4.37
C ASN A 190 17.66 -1.15 3.24
N PRO A 191 17.88 -0.74 1.97
CA PRO A 191 17.52 -1.58 0.84
C PRO A 191 18.00 -3.03 0.94
N PHE A 192 17.06 -3.94 0.73
CA PHE A 192 17.29 -5.33 0.39
C PHE A 192 17.13 -5.46 -1.12
N LEU A 193 18.15 -6.01 -1.77
CA LEU A 193 18.18 -6.20 -3.21
C LEU A 193 18.37 -7.69 -3.48
N PHE A 194 17.51 -8.23 -4.30
CA PHE A 194 17.46 -9.62 -4.71
C PHE A 194 17.85 -9.67 -6.18
N TYR A 195 18.63 -10.68 -6.56
CA TYR A 195 18.96 -10.91 -7.97
C TYR A 195 18.89 -12.38 -8.32
N ASP A 196 18.30 -12.66 -9.48
CA ASP A 196 18.06 -13.96 -10.08
C ASP A 196 18.71 -14.02 -11.49
N PRO A 197 20.05 -14.18 -11.55
CA PRO A 197 20.78 -14.22 -12.81
C PRO A 197 20.46 -15.42 -13.71
N ASP A 198 19.76 -16.46 -13.24
CA ASP A 198 19.39 -17.61 -14.06
C ASP A 198 17.90 -17.69 -14.42
N HIS A 199 17.12 -16.73 -13.92
CA HIS A 199 15.71 -16.46 -14.24
C HIS A 199 14.79 -17.65 -13.92
N ASP A 200 14.96 -18.23 -12.73
CA ASP A 200 14.10 -19.30 -12.20
C ASP A 200 13.09 -18.84 -11.11
N ASN A 201 13.01 -17.52 -10.90
CA ASN A 201 12.28 -16.76 -9.89
C ASN A 201 12.80 -16.97 -8.47
N CYS A 202 14.00 -17.52 -8.29
CA CYS A 202 14.68 -17.62 -7.01
C CYS A 202 15.95 -16.77 -7.01
N SER A 203 16.20 -16.01 -5.94
CA SER A 203 17.44 -15.23 -5.89
C SER A 203 18.66 -16.07 -5.53
N GLU A 204 19.70 -16.02 -6.35
CA GLU A 204 21.04 -16.51 -5.99
C GLU A 204 21.81 -15.50 -5.14
N VAL A 205 21.49 -14.21 -5.32
CA VAL A 205 22.26 -13.08 -4.79
C VAL A 205 21.32 -12.21 -3.98
N VAL A 206 21.68 -11.97 -2.71
CA VAL A 206 20.94 -11.04 -1.85
C VAL A 206 21.91 -10.01 -1.29
N LEU A 207 21.67 -8.74 -1.55
CA LEU A 207 22.44 -7.65 -0.94
C LEU A 207 21.62 -6.98 0.14
N ARG A 208 22.19 -6.88 1.33
CA ARG A 208 21.66 -6.05 2.42
C ARG A 208 22.52 -4.83 2.60
N ILE A 209 21.93 -3.67 2.35
CA ILE A 209 22.56 -2.39 2.63
C ILE A 209 22.29 -2.02 4.09
N GLU A 210 23.28 -1.45 4.76
CA GLU A 210 23.10 -0.79 6.05
C GLU A 210 23.45 0.68 5.87
N GLY A 211 22.52 1.57 6.24
CA GLY A 211 22.65 3.00 6.08
C GLY A 211 21.88 3.78 7.14
N GLN A 212 22.14 5.08 7.18
CA GLN A 212 21.36 6.04 7.97
C GLN A 212 21.32 7.38 7.23
N ALA A 213 20.11 7.90 7.02
CA ALA A 213 19.85 9.06 6.18
C ALA A 213 20.52 8.88 4.80
N ASN A 214 21.41 9.80 4.42
CA ASN A 214 22.08 9.78 3.12
C ASN A 214 23.46 9.09 3.16
N GLN A 215 23.74 8.27 4.18
CA GLN A 215 25.03 7.58 4.33
C GLN A 215 24.88 6.07 4.30
N VAL A 216 25.62 5.43 3.39
CA VAL A 216 25.86 3.98 3.41
C VAL A 216 26.97 3.67 4.41
N ARG A 217 26.73 2.69 5.28
CA ARG A 217 27.68 2.22 6.30
C ARG A 217 28.30 0.87 5.94
N ALA A 218 27.49 -0.06 5.45
CA ALA A 218 27.94 -1.39 5.07
C ALA A 218 27.06 -1.96 3.95
N ILE A 219 27.63 -2.91 3.22
CA ILE A 219 26.92 -3.77 2.28
C ILE A 219 27.31 -5.20 2.63
N ARG A 220 26.32 -6.09 2.71
CA ARG A 220 26.49 -7.52 3.00
C ARG A 220 25.88 -8.34 1.88
N TYR A 221 26.54 -9.43 1.51
CA TYR A 221 26.10 -10.46 0.57
C TYR A 221 25.98 -11.78 1.35
#